data_AF-A0A9D4QQJ1-F1
#
_entry.id   AF-A0A9D4QQJ1-F1
#
_cell.length_a   1.000
_cell.length_b   1.000
_cell.length_c   1.000
_cell.angle_alpha   90.00
_cell.angle_beta   90.00
_cell.angle_gamma   90.00
#
_symmetry.space_group_name_H-M   'P 1'
#
loop_
_entity.id
_entity.type
_entity.pdbx_description
1 polymer ?
#
loop_
_entity_poly.entity_id
_entity_poly.type
_entity_poly.pdbx_seq_one_letter_code
_entity_poly.pdbx_strand_id
1 'polypeptide(L)'
;LKFCNGVGDRTVLSSLGNRDFRHAVYDVCQHVVKGNLKVEQAVHVFTDLKDRYPDLVSLVADVLSLADVELSLVEEVKGARDRLHAFIQTVALAFDCEALLKTRLDPETLENTGLVSNKSGFTQKHVKIKTRLYYKQQKFNLLREESEGYAKLVTELNQEITDKLTPAVVLQNIKSLIGCFNLDPNRVIDILLESFENRPELEHFYVELIRSYVKDTDTLCHCLGFKFQFFKDEATPTSLFKLAALLLKNDLIQLETLYPHLHPPDATILEHSKKEMADC
;
A
#
# COMPACT_ATOMS: atom_id res chain seq x y z
N LEU A 1 39.24 -4.49 -31.65
CA LEU A 1 39.93 -3.88 -32.80
C LEU A 1 39.54 -4.43 -34.19
N LYS A 2 38.54 -5.34 -34.32
CA LYS A 2 37.92 -5.69 -35.63
C LYS A 2 36.49 -5.14 -35.84
N PHE A 3 35.84 -4.63 -34.80
CA PHE A 3 34.48 -4.05 -34.89
C PHE A 3 34.45 -2.54 -35.22
N CYS A 4 35.57 -1.82 -35.05
CA CYS A 4 35.61 -0.36 -35.24
C CYS A 4 36.00 0.09 -36.66
N ASN A 5 36.38 -0.83 -37.56
CA ASN A 5 36.74 -0.48 -38.95
C ASN A 5 35.55 -0.54 -39.92
N GLY A 6 34.33 -0.69 -39.40
CA GLY A 6 33.11 -0.88 -40.20
C GLY A 6 31.87 -0.22 -39.62
N VAL A 7 32.02 0.89 -38.88
CA VAL A 7 30.88 1.63 -38.28
C VAL A 7 29.94 2.23 -39.37
N GLY A 8 30.28 2.09 -40.66
CA GLY A 8 29.42 2.41 -41.79
C GLY A 8 28.73 1.22 -42.47
N ASP A 9 28.97 -0.04 -42.07
CA ASP A 9 28.47 -1.19 -42.83
C ASP A 9 27.22 -1.81 -42.21
N ARG A 10 26.07 -1.39 -42.75
CA ARG A 10 24.68 -1.74 -42.36
C ARG A 10 24.39 -3.25 -42.28
N THR A 11 25.26 -4.09 -42.83
CA THR A 11 25.07 -5.53 -42.97
C THR A 11 25.56 -6.35 -41.77
N VAL A 12 26.52 -5.86 -40.98
CA VAL A 12 27.15 -6.67 -39.91
C VAL A 12 26.24 -6.88 -38.71
N LEU A 13 25.48 -5.86 -38.30
CA LEU A 13 24.52 -5.95 -37.18
C LEU A 13 23.29 -6.81 -37.51
N SER A 14 23.09 -7.12 -38.79
CA SER A 14 21.88 -7.76 -39.32
C SER A 14 21.89 -9.30 -39.23
N SER A 15 23.01 -9.92 -38.84
CA SER A 15 23.23 -11.38 -38.88
C SER A 15 23.66 -12.01 -37.54
N LEU A 16 23.66 -11.24 -36.47
CA LEU A 16 24.21 -11.63 -35.16
C LEU A 16 23.22 -12.47 -34.33
N GLY A 17 23.74 -13.45 -33.59
CA GLY A 17 22.95 -14.17 -32.59
C GLY A 17 22.51 -13.25 -31.45
N ASN A 18 21.48 -13.64 -30.68
CA ASN A 18 20.88 -12.78 -29.64
C ASN A 18 21.89 -12.28 -28.59
N ARG A 19 22.89 -13.11 -28.23
CA ARG A 19 23.97 -12.74 -27.31
C ARG A 19 24.91 -11.69 -27.92
N ASP A 20 25.22 -11.85 -29.20
CA ASP A 20 26.11 -10.94 -29.94
C ASP A 20 25.42 -9.59 -30.20
N PHE A 21 24.09 -9.59 -30.39
CA PHE A 21 23.30 -8.37 -30.54
C PHE A 21 23.32 -7.50 -29.28
N ARG A 22 23.12 -8.11 -28.09
CA ARG A 22 23.18 -7.36 -26.82
C ARG A 22 24.55 -6.73 -26.58
N HIS A 23 25.62 -7.46 -26.90
CA HIS A 23 26.98 -6.93 -26.85
C HIS A 23 27.17 -5.80 -27.85
N ALA A 24 26.64 -5.92 -29.06
CA ALA A 24 26.72 -4.85 -30.06
C ALA A 24 26.01 -3.56 -29.61
N VAL A 25 24.83 -3.66 -28.99
CA VAL A 25 24.13 -2.49 -28.43
C VAL A 25 24.94 -1.85 -27.29
N TYR A 26 25.51 -2.66 -26.40
CA TYR A 26 26.41 -2.18 -25.36
C TYR A 26 27.65 -1.47 -25.94
N ASP A 27 28.30 -2.06 -26.93
CA ASP A 27 29.48 -1.49 -27.60
C ASP A 27 29.16 -0.14 -28.25
N VAL A 28 28.03 -0.03 -28.95
CA VAL A 28 27.57 1.25 -29.52
C VAL A 28 27.43 2.30 -28.43
N CYS A 29 26.76 1.99 -27.32
CA CYS A 29 26.61 2.93 -26.20
C CYS A 29 27.96 3.31 -25.58
N GLN A 30 28.87 2.36 -25.38
CA GLN A 30 30.21 2.62 -24.84
C GLN A 30 31.04 3.50 -25.78
N HIS A 31 30.91 3.34 -27.10
CA HIS A 31 31.57 4.21 -28.06
C HIS A 31 31.09 5.66 -27.97
N VAL A 32 29.80 5.89 -27.68
CA VAL A 32 29.27 7.23 -27.41
C VAL A 32 29.86 7.80 -26.12
N VAL A 33 29.81 7.04 -25.03
CA VAL A 33 30.31 7.47 -23.72
C VAL A 33 31.82 7.79 -23.77
N LYS A 34 32.61 7.01 -24.52
CA LYS A 34 34.05 7.26 -24.73
C LYS A 34 34.35 8.41 -25.70
N GLY A 35 33.35 8.93 -26.42
CA GLY A 35 33.51 10.01 -27.39
C GLY A 35 33.99 9.56 -28.78
N ASN A 36 33.97 8.25 -29.05
CA ASN A 36 34.35 7.67 -30.34
C ASN A 36 33.21 7.71 -31.37
N LEU A 37 31.96 7.88 -30.91
CA LEU A 37 30.76 7.92 -31.74
C LEU A 37 29.88 9.09 -31.30
N LYS A 38 29.28 9.82 -32.25
CA LYS A 38 28.34 10.89 -31.92
C LYS A 38 26.99 10.34 -31.49
N VAL A 39 26.28 11.07 -30.62
CA VAL A 39 24.96 10.69 -30.10
C VAL A 39 23.96 10.47 -31.24
N GLU A 40 23.93 11.37 -32.22
CA GLU A 40 22.99 11.31 -33.35
C GLU A 40 23.25 10.08 -34.23
N GLN A 41 24.53 9.67 -34.36
CA GLN A 41 24.91 8.48 -35.13
C GLN A 41 24.43 7.21 -34.43
N ALA A 42 24.58 7.11 -33.11
CA ALA A 42 24.09 5.97 -32.34
C ALA A 42 22.55 5.87 -32.38
N VAL A 43 21.84 7.01 -32.24
CA VAL A 43 20.38 7.04 -32.34
C VAL A 43 19.90 6.66 -33.73
N HIS A 44 20.58 7.09 -34.81
CA HIS A 44 20.28 6.64 -36.17
C HIS A 44 20.43 5.12 -36.31
N VAL A 45 21.52 4.54 -35.79
CA VAL A 45 21.72 3.07 -35.81
C VAL A 45 20.58 2.35 -35.07
N PHE A 46 20.18 2.84 -33.90
CA PHE A 46 19.08 2.24 -33.16
C PHE A 46 17.72 2.44 -33.84
N THR A 47 17.52 3.54 -34.55
CA THR A 47 16.30 3.79 -35.33
C THR A 47 16.15 2.77 -36.44
N ASP A 48 17.23 2.51 -37.20
CA ASP A 48 17.24 1.50 -38.27
C ASP A 48 16.97 0.07 -37.75
N LEU A 49 17.30 -0.20 -36.50
CA LEU A 49 17.16 -1.53 -35.87
C LEU A 49 15.84 -1.70 -35.12
N LYS A 50 15.13 -0.61 -34.81
CA LYS A 50 13.93 -0.61 -33.95
C LYS A 50 12.84 -1.54 -34.47
N ASP A 51 12.55 -1.48 -35.76
CA ASP A 51 11.47 -2.28 -36.38
C ASP A 51 11.79 -3.77 -36.42
N ARG A 52 13.08 -4.11 -36.39
CA ARG A 52 13.55 -5.50 -36.43
C ARG A 52 13.61 -6.14 -35.06
N TYR A 53 13.82 -5.34 -34.01
CA TYR A 53 13.99 -5.81 -32.64
C TYR A 53 13.03 -5.05 -31.70
N PRO A 54 11.84 -5.61 -31.43
CA PRO A 54 10.82 -4.94 -30.63
C PRO A 54 11.31 -4.50 -29.24
N ASP A 55 12.22 -5.27 -28.64
CA ASP A 55 12.76 -5.01 -27.30
C ASP A 55 13.98 -4.07 -27.31
N LEU A 56 14.40 -3.53 -28.46
CA LEU A 56 15.62 -2.72 -28.58
C LEU A 56 15.58 -1.50 -27.65
N VAL A 57 14.48 -0.76 -27.62
CA VAL A 57 14.36 0.45 -26.80
C VAL A 57 14.52 0.11 -25.31
N SER A 58 13.96 -1.02 -24.89
CA SER A 58 14.20 -1.58 -23.56
C SER A 58 15.66 -1.95 -23.36
N LEU A 59 16.27 -2.70 -24.27
CA LEU A 59 17.67 -3.05 -24.13
C LEU A 59 18.59 -1.82 -24.04
N VAL A 60 18.34 -0.80 -24.86
CA VAL A 60 19.10 0.47 -24.82
C VAL A 60 18.93 1.17 -23.47
N ALA A 61 17.71 1.26 -22.94
CA ALA A 61 17.49 1.86 -21.62
C ALA A 61 18.18 1.10 -20.48
N ASP A 62 18.27 -0.24 -20.56
CA ASP A 62 19.05 -1.05 -19.60
C ASP A 62 20.55 -0.78 -19.72
N VAL A 63 21.06 -0.74 -20.96
CA VAL A 63 22.48 -0.46 -21.23
C VAL A 63 22.87 0.95 -20.80
N LEU A 64 22.00 1.95 -20.97
CA LEU A 64 22.24 3.31 -20.50
C LEU A 64 22.27 3.39 -18.98
N SER A 65 21.38 2.67 -18.29
CA SER A 65 21.41 2.54 -16.82
C SER A 65 22.69 1.85 -16.33
N LEU A 66 23.12 0.79 -17.02
CA LEU A 66 24.39 0.13 -16.72
C LEU A 66 25.58 1.09 -16.93
N ALA A 67 25.61 1.83 -18.04
CA ALA A 67 26.67 2.79 -18.32
C ALA A 67 26.74 3.91 -17.26
N ASP A 68 25.59 4.36 -16.74
CA ASP A 68 25.50 5.34 -15.65
C ASP A 68 26.12 4.81 -14.34
N VAL A 69 25.83 3.56 -13.99
CA VAL A 69 26.43 2.88 -12.83
C VAL A 69 27.94 2.69 -13.04
N GLU A 70 28.37 2.23 -14.22
CA GLU A 70 29.79 2.05 -14.55
C GLU A 70 30.57 3.36 -14.42
N LEU A 71 30.04 4.47 -14.94
CA LEU A 71 30.65 5.81 -14.80
C LEU A 71 30.65 6.34 -13.36
N SER A 72 29.87 5.75 -12.47
CA SER A 72 29.90 6.09 -11.04
C SER A 72 31.00 5.34 -10.27
N LEU A 73 31.61 4.31 -10.89
CA LEU A 73 32.63 3.46 -10.26
C LEU A 73 34.06 3.69 -10.79
N VAL A 74 34.21 4.37 -11.93
CA VAL A 74 35.50 4.57 -12.61
C VAL A 74 35.97 6.02 -12.45
N GLU A 75 37.29 6.24 -12.47
CA GLU A 75 37.86 7.59 -12.53
C GLU A 75 37.29 8.39 -13.71
N GLU A 76 37.02 9.67 -13.48
CA GLU A 76 36.22 10.49 -14.36
C GLU A 76 36.91 10.72 -15.72
N VAL A 77 36.46 10.01 -16.75
CA VAL A 77 36.83 10.33 -18.13
C VAL A 77 36.16 11.65 -18.49
N LYS A 78 36.98 12.70 -18.71
CA LYS A 78 36.51 14.06 -18.95
C LYS A 78 35.37 14.13 -19.98
N GLY A 79 34.23 14.68 -19.57
CA GLY A 79 33.03 14.86 -20.38
C GLY A 79 32.24 13.58 -20.70
N ALA A 80 32.57 12.42 -20.11
CA ALA A 80 31.82 11.18 -20.34
C ALA A 80 30.39 11.26 -19.78
N ARG A 81 30.20 11.86 -18.60
CA ARG A 81 28.90 12.13 -17.99
C ARG A 81 28.04 13.03 -18.88
N ASP A 82 28.60 14.12 -19.39
CA ASP A 82 27.87 15.04 -20.28
C ASP A 82 27.43 14.34 -21.57
N ARG A 83 28.30 13.51 -22.16
CA ARG A 83 27.96 12.70 -23.34
C ARG A 83 26.85 11.69 -23.02
N LEU A 84 26.90 11.03 -21.86
CA LEU A 84 25.85 10.11 -21.44
C LEU A 84 24.52 10.85 -21.23
N HIS A 85 24.52 12.00 -20.56
CA HIS A 85 23.30 12.79 -20.34
C HIS A 85 22.67 13.24 -21.67
N ALA A 86 23.47 13.77 -22.58
CA ALA A 86 23.02 14.14 -23.93
C ALA A 86 22.48 12.93 -24.69
N PHE A 87 23.10 11.76 -24.51
CA PHE A 87 22.63 10.53 -25.14
C PHE A 87 21.29 10.07 -24.58
N ILE A 88 21.13 10.05 -23.26
CA ILE A 88 19.86 9.72 -22.58
C ILE A 88 18.75 10.67 -23.07
N GLN A 89 19.01 11.97 -23.13
CA GLN A 89 18.04 12.97 -23.60
C GLN A 89 17.61 12.71 -25.05
N THR A 90 18.57 12.43 -25.94
CA THR A 90 18.28 12.19 -27.35
C THR A 90 17.54 10.87 -27.56
N VAL A 91 17.90 9.82 -26.82
CA VAL A 91 17.19 8.53 -26.83
C VAL A 91 15.77 8.68 -26.30
N ALA A 92 15.58 9.39 -25.19
CA ALA A 92 14.25 9.65 -24.62
C ALA A 92 13.34 10.32 -25.65
N LEU A 93 13.85 11.35 -26.36
CA LEU A 93 13.12 12.08 -27.38
C LEU A 93 12.86 11.23 -28.64
N ALA A 94 13.87 10.51 -29.14
CA ALA A 94 13.77 9.75 -30.39
C ALA A 94 12.85 8.52 -30.29
N PHE A 95 12.77 7.91 -29.10
CA PHE A 95 12.03 6.67 -28.90
C PHE A 95 10.79 6.82 -28.02
N ASP A 96 10.48 8.03 -27.54
CA ASP A 96 9.37 8.31 -26.62
C ASP A 96 9.38 7.35 -25.40
N CYS A 97 10.56 7.17 -24.80
CA CYS A 97 10.80 6.15 -23.78
C CYS A 97 11.11 6.71 -22.39
N GLU A 98 10.67 7.93 -22.10
CA GLU A 98 10.90 8.62 -20.82
C GLU A 98 10.38 7.80 -19.63
N ALA A 99 9.18 7.23 -19.75
CA ALA A 99 8.59 6.38 -18.71
C ALA A 99 9.49 5.19 -18.37
N LEU A 100 10.13 4.59 -19.39
CA LEU A 100 11.03 3.45 -19.21
C LEU A 100 12.33 3.86 -18.53
N LEU A 101 12.93 4.96 -18.97
CA LEU A 101 14.17 5.50 -18.39
C LEU A 101 13.98 5.88 -16.91
N LYS A 102 12.83 6.47 -16.54
CA LYS A 102 12.45 6.75 -15.15
C LYS A 102 12.38 5.53 -14.25
N THR A 103 12.16 4.33 -14.81
CA THR A 103 12.13 3.09 -14.02
C THR A 103 13.51 2.49 -13.78
N ARG A 104 14.56 2.97 -14.46
CA ARG A 104 15.88 2.30 -14.53
C ARG A 104 17.05 3.19 -14.14
N LEU A 105 16.98 4.48 -14.41
CA LEU A 105 18.05 5.43 -14.09
C LEU A 105 17.98 5.89 -12.64
N ASP A 106 19.14 6.26 -12.09
CA ASP A 106 19.22 6.84 -10.75
C ASP A 106 18.51 8.21 -10.71
N PRO A 107 17.84 8.58 -9.60
CA PRO A 107 17.18 9.89 -9.45
C PRO A 107 18.08 11.10 -9.72
N GLU A 108 19.38 11.01 -9.47
CA GLU A 108 20.32 12.09 -9.78
C GLU A 108 20.53 12.27 -11.28
N THR A 109 20.74 11.18 -12.01
CA THR A 109 20.86 11.19 -13.46
C THR A 109 19.57 11.66 -14.12
N LEU A 110 18.41 11.27 -13.58
CA LEU A 110 17.11 11.76 -14.06
C LEU A 110 16.95 13.28 -13.91
N GLU A 111 17.47 13.87 -12.84
CA GLU A 111 17.48 15.32 -12.64
C GLU A 111 18.47 16.02 -13.57
N ASN A 112 19.70 15.50 -13.68
CA ASN A 112 20.73 16.04 -14.56
C ASN A 112 20.38 15.97 -16.05
N THR A 113 19.58 14.98 -16.44
CA THR A 113 19.06 14.84 -17.82
C THR A 113 17.77 15.64 -18.06
N GLY A 114 17.19 16.24 -17.02
CA GLY A 114 15.92 16.99 -17.11
C GLY A 114 14.67 16.12 -17.31
N LEU A 115 14.80 14.78 -17.25
CA LEU A 115 13.65 13.86 -17.28
C LEU A 115 12.79 13.96 -16.01
N VAL A 116 13.38 14.46 -14.92
CA VAL A 116 12.70 14.76 -13.66
C VAL A 116 13.14 16.16 -13.20
N SER A 117 12.21 16.99 -12.77
CA SER A 117 12.52 18.36 -12.34
C SER A 117 13.05 18.47 -10.90
N ASN A 118 12.84 17.46 -10.07
CA ASN A 118 13.23 17.46 -8.66
C ASN A 118 13.48 16.03 -8.15
N LYS A 119 14.75 15.70 -7.89
CA LYS A 119 15.22 14.41 -7.35
C LYS A 119 14.54 14.05 -6.01
N SER A 120 14.44 15.02 -5.10
CA SER A 120 13.86 14.80 -3.77
C SER A 120 12.35 14.50 -3.84
N GLY A 121 11.61 15.24 -4.66
CA GLY A 121 10.18 15.03 -4.88
C GLY A 121 9.88 13.70 -5.56
N PHE A 122 10.69 13.32 -6.55
CA PHE A 122 10.58 12.03 -7.22
C PHE A 122 10.85 10.86 -6.27
N THR A 123 11.92 10.95 -5.46
CA THR A 123 12.27 9.91 -4.47
C THR A 123 11.17 9.78 -3.41
N GLN A 124 10.64 10.89 -2.90
CA GLN A 124 9.53 10.88 -1.94
C GLN A 124 8.28 10.23 -2.53
N LYS A 125 7.94 10.52 -3.79
CA LYS A 125 6.82 9.90 -4.50
C LYS A 125 7.04 8.40 -4.69
N HIS A 126 8.25 8.00 -5.09
CA HIS A 126 8.62 6.59 -5.25
C HIS A 126 8.48 5.80 -3.94
N VAL A 127 8.97 6.35 -2.81
CA VAL A 127 8.78 5.75 -1.48
C VAL A 127 7.30 5.65 -1.12
N LYS A 128 6.51 6.72 -1.29
CA LYS A 128 5.06 6.71 -1.00
C LYS A 128 4.31 5.64 -1.80
N ILE A 129 4.63 5.50 -3.09
CA ILE A 129 4.00 4.49 -3.97
C ILE A 129 4.38 3.09 -3.50
N LYS A 130 5.68 2.81 -3.28
CA LYS A 130 6.14 1.52 -2.78
C LYS A 130 5.49 1.18 -1.45
N THR A 131 5.44 2.12 -0.52
CA THR A 131 4.83 1.90 0.78
C THR A 131 3.35 1.55 0.66
N ARG A 132 2.62 2.30 -0.18
CA ARG A 132 1.21 2.01 -0.45
C ARG A 132 1.01 0.65 -1.12
N LEU A 133 1.88 0.28 -2.05
CA LEU A 133 1.75 -0.98 -2.81
C LEU A 133 2.05 -2.20 -1.94
N TYR A 134 3.07 -2.13 -1.08
CA TYR A 134 3.58 -3.29 -0.35
C TYR A 134 3.09 -3.39 1.10
N TYR A 135 2.78 -2.27 1.76
CA TYR A 135 2.44 -2.28 3.20
C TYR A 135 1.00 -1.90 3.50
N LYS A 136 0.27 -1.27 2.56
CA LYS A 136 -1.14 -0.97 2.80
C LYS A 136 -1.98 -2.22 2.56
N GLN A 137 -2.43 -2.84 3.65
CA GLN A 137 -3.44 -3.89 3.56
C GLN A 137 -4.76 -3.28 3.07
N GLN A 138 -5.39 -3.93 2.10
CA GLN A 138 -6.75 -3.61 1.70
C GLN A 138 -7.70 -4.17 2.76
N LYS A 139 -8.18 -3.28 3.63
CA LYS A 139 -9.24 -3.53 4.61
C LYS A 139 -10.28 -2.44 4.46
N PHE A 140 -11.52 -2.83 4.30
CA PHE A 140 -12.64 -1.91 4.12
C PHE A 140 -13.31 -1.71 5.46
N ASN A 141 -13.20 -0.51 6.02
CA ASN A 141 -13.68 -0.18 7.36
C ASN A 141 -15.06 0.48 7.33
N LEU A 142 -15.43 1.11 6.21
CA LEU A 142 -16.69 1.82 6.08
C LEU A 142 -17.72 0.97 5.34
N LEU A 143 -18.98 1.05 5.78
CA LEU A 143 -20.09 0.30 5.16
C LEU A 143 -20.24 0.59 3.65
N ARG A 144 -19.93 1.82 3.22
CA ARG A 144 -20.01 2.22 1.82
C ARG A 144 -18.87 1.68 0.94
N GLU A 145 -17.78 1.23 1.56
CA GLU A 145 -16.64 0.68 0.82
C GLU A 145 -16.94 -0.73 0.33
N GLU A 146 -17.59 -1.56 1.16
CA GLU A 146 -18.00 -2.93 0.82
C GLU A 146 -19.39 -3.25 1.38
N SER A 147 -20.42 -2.70 0.73
CA SER A 147 -21.80 -2.81 1.19
C SER A 147 -22.33 -4.25 1.20
N GLU A 148 -21.94 -5.09 0.22
CA GLU A 148 -22.35 -6.49 0.15
C GLU A 148 -21.78 -7.29 1.33
N GLY A 149 -20.48 -7.15 1.61
CA GLY A 149 -19.82 -7.89 2.68
C GLY A 149 -20.41 -7.53 4.05
N TYR A 150 -20.63 -6.24 4.31
CA TYR A 150 -21.28 -5.81 5.54
C TYR A 150 -22.76 -6.20 5.63
N ALA A 151 -23.52 -6.17 4.55
CA ALA A 151 -24.90 -6.64 4.54
C ALA A 151 -25.00 -8.14 4.84
N LYS A 152 -24.10 -8.95 4.28
CA LYS A 152 -24.00 -10.38 4.58
C LYS A 152 -23.61 -10.63 6.03
N LEU A 153 -22.67 -9.85 6.57
CA LEU A 153 -22.31 -9.93 8.00
C LEU A 153 -23.49 -9.65 8.92
N VAL A 154 -24.22 -8.55 8.67
CA VAL A 154 -25.40 -8.19 9.47
C VAL A 154 -26.46 -9.28 9.36
N THR A 155 -26.69 -9.83 8.16
CA THR A 155 -27.64 -10.93 7.95
C THR A 155 -27.19 -12.16 8.73
N GLU A 156 -25.91 -12.53 8.64
CA GLU A 156 -25.33 -13.70 9.31
C GLU A 156 -25.50 -13.64 10.84
N LEU A 157 -25.23 -12.47 11.44
CA LEU A 157 -25.32 -12.25 12.89
C LEU A 157 -26.75 -12.23 13.41
N ASN A 158 -27.72 -11.87 12.57
CA ASN A 158 -29.12 -11.67 12.98
C ASN A 158 -30.07 -12.79 12.52
N GLN A 159 -29.52 -13.97 12.21
CA GLN A 159 -30.31 -15.16 11.91
C GLN A 159 -31.10 -15.67 13.13
N GLU A 160 -32.16 -16.43 12.87
CA GLU A 160 -32.83 -17.23 13.89
C GLU A 160 -31.89 -18.33 14.38
N ILE A 161 -31.68 -18.40 15.69
CA ILE A 161 -30.84 -19.43 16.28
C ILE A 161 -31.61 -20.75 16.27
N THR A 162 -31.08 -21.71 15.53
CA THR A 162 -31.58 -23.09 15.46
C THR A 162 -30.48 -24.03 15.95
N ASP A 163 -30.81 -25.30 16.22
CA ASP A 163 -29.82 -26.31 16.67
C ASP A 163 -28.61 -26.47 15.73
N LYS A 164 -28.74 -26.04 14.47
CA LYS A 164 -27.67 -26.09 13.46
C LYS A 164 -26.78 -24.86 13.45
N LEU A 165 -27.24 -23.74 14.02
CA LEU A 165 -26.53 -22.47 14.00
C LEU A 165 -25.82 -22.26 15.34
N THR A 166 -24.61 -22.79 15.45
CA THR A 166 -23.77 -22.64 16.65
C THR A 166 -22.82 -21.45 16.53
N PRO A 167 -22.30 -20.90 17.65
CA PRO A 167 -21.28 -19.85 17.63
C PRO A 167 -20.07 -20.20 16.77
N ALA A 168 -19.67 -21.47 16.76
CA ALA A 168 -18.55 -21.96 15.95
C ALA A 168 -18.81 -21.87 14.44
N VAL A 169 -20.04 -22.18 14.00
CA VAL A 169 -20.44 -22.07 12.59
C VAL A 169 -20.48 -20.61 12.17
N VAL A 170 -21.11 -19.73 12.97
CA VAL A 170 -21.16 -18.30 12.69
C VAL A 170 -19.76 -17.69 12.67
N LEU A 171 -18.87 -18.07 13.59
CA LEU A 171 -17.49 -17.62 13.58
C LEU A 171 -16.75 -18.00 12.29
N GLN A 172 -16.97 -19.21 11.79
CA GLN A 172 -16.38 -19.65 10.53
C GLN A 172 -16.90 -18.80 9.36
N ASN A 173 -18.19 -18.50 9.33
CA ASN A 173 -18.80 -17.64 8.31
C ASN A 173 -18.28 -16.19 8.39
N ILE A 174 -18.14 -15.62 9.59
CA ILE A 174 -17.53 -14.30 9.81
C ILE A 174 -16.10 -14.26 9.26
N LYS A 175 -15.27 -15.27 9.56
CA LYS A 175 -13.91 -15.37 9.03
C LYS A 175 -13.89 -15.45 7.50
N SER A 176 -14.81 -16.22 6.91
CA SER A 176 -14.97 -16.29 5.46
C SER A 176 -15.39 -14.95 4.86
N LEU A 177 -16.30 -14.20 5.49
CA LEU A 177 -16.71 -12.87 5.04
C LEU A 177 -15.57 -11.85 5.11
N ILE A 178 -14.81 -11.84 6.22
CA ILE A 178 -13.60 -11.01 6.36
C ILE A 178 -12.60 -11.32 5.24
N GLY A 179 -12.36 -12.61 4.95
CA GLY A 179 -11.43 -13.03 3.91
C GLY A 179 -11.91 -12.74 2.48
N CYS A 180 -13.19 -12.93 2.19
CA CYS A 180 -13.74 -12.76 0.84
C CYS A 180 -13.95 -11.29 0.46
N PHE A 181 -14.36 -10.46 1.43
CA PHE A 181 -14.71 -9.06 1.20
C PHE A 181 -13.70 -8.10 1.82
N ASN A 182 -12.56 -8.57 2.33
CA ASN A 182 -11.55 -7.74 2.96
C ASN A 182 -12.12 -6.82 4.06
N LEU A 183 -13.09 -7.29 4.85
CA LEU A 183 -13.72 -6.48 5.89
C LEU A 183 -12.71 -6.13 6.99
N ASP A 184 -12.82 -4.93 7.55
CA ASP A 184 -12.02 -4.56 8.71
C ASP A 184 -12.47 -5.34 9.97
N PRO A 185 -11.59 -6.14 10.62
CA PRO A 185 -11.97 -6.93 11.78
C PRO A 185 -12.51 -6.10 12.95
N ASN A 186 -12.05 -4.86 13.14
CA ASN A 186 -12.53 -3.98 14.21
C ASN A 186 -13.94 -3.48 13.92
N ARG A 187 -14.26 -3.20 12.64
CA ARG A 187 -15.63 -2.86 12.24
C ARG A 187 -16.57 -4.05 12.40
N VAL A 188 -16.08 -5.28 12.17
CA VAL A 188 -16.84 -6.50 12.46
C VAL A 188 -17.17 -6.63 13.94
N ILE A 189 -16.23 -6.31 14.84
CA ILE A 189 -16.50 -6.28 16.31
C ILE A 189 -17.60 -5.27 16.63
N ASP A 190 -17.53 -4.07 16.05
CA ASP A 190 -18.53 -3.02 16.28
C ASP A 190 -19.95 -3.46 15.89
N ILE A 191 -20.10 -4.11 14.74
CA ILE A 191 -21.39 -4.65 14.25
C ILE A 191 -21.83 -5.86 15.09
N LEU A 192 -20.89 -6.70 15.53
CA LEU A 192 -21.17 -7.82 16.44
C LEU A 192 -21.73 -7.32 17.79
N LEU A 193 -21.15 -6.25 18.34
CA LEU A 193 -21.63 -5.60 19.56
C LEU A 193 -23.03 -5.01 19.36
N GLU A 194 -23.31 -4.35 18.23
CA GLU A 194 -24.65 -3.84 17.91
C GLU A 194 -25.69 -4.96 17.80
N SER A 195 -25.33 -6.09 17.17
CA SER A 195 -26.22 -7.24 17.10
C SER A 195 -26.50 -7.83 18.49
N PHE A 196 -25.50 -7.90 19.36
CA PHE A 196 -25.68 -8.36 20.74
C PHE A 196 -26.51 -7.39 21.58
N GLU A 197 -26.29 -6.08 21.44
CA GLU A 197 -27.07 -5.04 22.11
C GLU A 197 -28.58 -5.16 21.82
N ASN A 198 -28.93 -5.50 20.59
CA ASN A 198 -30.32 -5.65 20.13
C ASN A 198 -30.94 -7.01 20.49
N ARG A 199 -30.15 -8.00 20.92
CA ARG A 199 -30.60 -9.38 21.22
C ARG A 199 -30.01 -9.92 22.53
N PRO A 200 -30.19 -9.21 23.67
CA PRO A 200 -29.57 -9.57 24.93
C PRO A 200 -30.03 -10.92 25.49
N GLU A 201 -31.19 -11.44 25.05
CA GLU A 201 -31.70 -12.76 25.41
C GLU A 201 -30.80 -13.91 24.92
N LEU A 202 -29.95 -13.66 23.92
CA LEU A 202 -28.99 -14.62 23.38
C LEU A 202 -27.59 -14.49 24.02
N GLU A 203 -27.52 -14.06 25.29
CA GLU A 203 -26.27 -13.84 26.04
C GLU A 203 -25.25 -14.97 25.84
N HIS A 204 -25.65 -16.22 26.06
CA HIS A 204 -24.73 -17.37 25.96
C HIS A 204 -24.09 -17.49 24.57
N PHE A 205 -24.89 -17.30 23.52
CA PHE A 205 -24.45 -17.40 22.13
C PHE A 205 -23.44 -16.32 21.78
N TYR A 206 -23.75 -15.05 22.07
CA TYR A 206 -22.86 -13.94 21.76
C TYR A 206 -21.60 -13.94 22.62
N VAL A 207 -21.69 -14.33 23.90
CA VAL A 207 -20.51 -14.45 24.78
C VAL A 207 -19.54 -15.50 24.26
N GLU A 208 -20.03 -16.68 23.86
CA GLU A 208 -19.19 -17.73 23.29
C GLU A 208 -18.56 -17.29 21.96
N LEU A 209 -19.34 -16.62 21.10
CA LEU A 209 -18.87 -16.08 19.82
C LEU A 209 -17.78 -15.03 20.01
N ILE A 210 -18.00 -14.03 20.86
CA ILE A 210 -17.05 -12.95 21.15
C ILE A 210 -15.75 -13.53 21.74
N ARG A 211 -15.84 -14.43 22.73
CA ARG A 211 -14.67 -15.08 23.33
C ARG A 211 -13.84 -15.87 22.31
N SER A 212 -14.51 -16.45 21.32
CA SER A 212 -13.87 -17.23 20.27
C SER A 212 -13.24 -16.34 19.19
N TYR A 213 -13.88 -15.23 18.84
CA TYR A 213 -13.45 -14.29 17.81
C TYR A 213 -12.37 -13.30 18.29
N VAL A 214 -12.65 -12.62 19.40
CA VAL A 214 -11.83 -11.49 19.90
C VAL A 214 -10.83 -12.02 20.91
N LYS A 215 -9.55 -11.96 20.56
CA LYS A 215 -8.44 -12.39 21.43
C LYS A 215 -7.85 -11.27 22.26
N ASP A 216 -7.95 -10.04 21.75
CA ASP A 216 -7.51 -8.85 22.44
C ASP A 216 -8.71 -8.13 23.07
N THR A 217 -8.81 -8.21 24.40
CA THR A 217 -9.88 -7.58 25.18
C THR A 217 -9.80 -6.06 25.13
N ASP A 218 -8.61 -5.48 24.92
CA ASP A 218 -8.45 -4.03 24.85
C ASP A 218 -9.11 -3.48 23.58
N THR A 219 -8.96 -4.17 22.44
CA THR A 219 -9.68 -3.82 21.22
C THR A 219 -11.20 -3.86 21.41
N LEU A 220 -11.73 -4.88 22.09
CA LEU A 220 -13.17 -4.95 22.41
C LEU A 220 -13.62 -3.76 23.28
N CYS A 221 -12.82 -3.45 24.31
CA CYS A 221 -13.07 -2.35 25.22
C CYS A 221 -13.02 -1.00 24.50
N HIS A 222 -12.05 -0.77 23.61
CA HIS A 222 -11.96 0.44 22.80
C HIS A 222 -13.16 0.60 21.86
N CYS A 223 -13.63 -0.48 21.22
CA CYS A 223 -14.85 -0.43 20.40
C CYS A 223 -16.08 -0.03 21.24
N LEU A 224 -16.26 -0.63 22.42
CA LEU A 224 -17.35 -0.27 23.33
C LEU A 224 -17.21 1.17 23.86
N GLY A 225 -16.00 1.57 24.25
CA GLY A 225 -15.69 2.91 24.74
C GLY A 225 -15.98 3.98 23.70
N PHE A 226 -15.68 3.72 22.42
CA PHE A 226 -16.03 4.61 21.33
C PHE A 226 -17.55 4.80 21.19
N LYS A 227 -18.35 3.74 21.43
CA LYS A 227 -19.82 3.86 21.48
C LYS A 227 -20.29 4.74 22.64
N PHE A 228 -19.70 4.63 23.83
CA PHE A 228 -20.02 5.54 24.95
C PHE A 228 -19.65 6.99 24.64
N GLN A 229 -18.48 7.22 24.04
CA GLN A 229 -18.04 8.57 23.64
C GLN A 229 -18.95 9.20 22.59
N PHE A 230 -19.59 8.41 21.73
CA PHE A 230 -20.59 8.89 20.78
C PHE A 230 -21.78 9.56 21.49
N PHE A 231 -22.20 9.02 22.65
CA PHE A 231 -23.31 9.55 23.45
C PHE A 231 -22.85 10.50 24.57
N LYS A 232 -21.65 11.08 24.52
CA LYS A 232 -21.14 11.95 25.61
C LYS A 232 -21.99 13.21 25.84
N ASP A 233 -22.59 13.75 24.77
CA ASP A 233 -23.38 14.98 24.77
C ASP A 233 -24.90 14.70 24.77
N GLU A 234 -25.29 13.42 24.77
CA GLU A 234 -26.68 12.95 24.70
C GLU A 234 -26.97 11.93 25.80
N ALA A 235 -28.24 11.56 25.96
CA ALA A 235 -28.58 10.50 26.90
C ALA A 235 -28.07 9.15 26.39
N THR A 236 -27.14 8.53 27.13
CA THR A 236 -26.65 7.20 26.80
C THR A 236 -27.78 6.15 26.89
N PRO A 237 -28.02 5.34 25.85
CA PRO A 237 -29.10 4.35 25.85
C PRO A 237 -28.93 3.28 26.94
N THR A 238 -30.05 2.85 27.54
CA THR A 238 -30.08 1.76 28.53
C THR A 238 -29.59 0.43 27.94
N SER A 239 -29.81 0.20 26.64
CA SER A 239 -29.32 -0.97 25.92
C SER A 239 -27.78 -1.06 25.94
N LEU A 240 -27.10 0.07 25.75
CA LEU A 240 -25.63 0.13 25.79
C LEU A 240 -25.09 -0.15 27.19
N PHE A 241 -25.73 0.39 28.24
CA PHE A 241 -25.40 0.02 29.62
C PHE A 241 -25.61 -1.46 29.89
N LYS A 242 -26.70 -2.04 29.39
CA LYS A 242 -26.97 -3.48 29.53
C LYS A 242 -25.92 -4.32 28.81
N LEU A 243 -25.54 -3.95 27.59
CA LEU A 243 -24.45 -4.60 26.85
C LEU A 243 -23.14 -4.55 27.66
N ALA A 244 -22.75 -3.37 28.14
CA ALA A 244 -21.53 -3.21 28.94
C ALA A 244 -21.56 -4.08 30.21
N ALA A 245 -22.69 -4.12 30.91
CA ALA A 245 -22.87 -4.96 32.09
C ALA A 245 -22.75 -6.46 31.75
N LEU A 246 -23.31 -6.91 30.63
CA LEU A 246 -23.19 -8.30 30.16
C LEU A 246 -21.74 -8.67 29.81
N LEU A 247 -20.99 -7.75 29.18
CA LEU A 247 -19.59 -7.97 28.85
C LEU A 247 -18.71 -8.02 30.11
N LEU A 248 -18.96 -7.14 31.08
CA LEU A 248 -18.27 -7.14 32.39
C LEU A 248 -18.60 -8.41 33.18
N LYS A 249 -19.87 -8.79 33.27
CA LYS A 249 -20.34 -9.99 33.98
C LYS A 249 -19.67 -11.28 33.47
N ASN A 250 -19.35 -11.34 32.19
CA ASN A 250 -18.75 -12.52 31.54
C ASN A 250 -17.22 -12.39 31.38
N ASP A 251 -16.59 -11.42 32.05
CA ASP A 251 -15.14 -11.19 31.99
C ASP A 251 -14.60 -11.00 30.56
N LEU A 252 -15.41 -10.42 29.66
CA LEU A 252 -14.97 -10.10 28.29
C LEU A 252 -14.27 -8.75 28.20
N ILE A 253 -14.53 -7.86 29.16
CA ILE A 253 -13.87 -6.57 29.36
C ILE A 253 -13.67 -6.33 30.86
N GLN A 254 -12.76 -5.43 31.22
CA GLN A 254 -12.52 -5.03 32.60
C GLN A 254 -13.04 -3.60 32.84
N LEU A 255 -13.49 -3.31 34.06
CA LEU A 255 -14.02 -1.99 34.38
C LEU A 255 -12.90 -0.93 34.33
N GLU A 256 -11.70 -1.29 34.77
CA GLU A 256 -10.51 -0.44 34.79
C GLU A 256 -10.14 0.05 33.38
N THR A 257 -10.35 -0.80 32.37
CA THR A 257 -10.12 -0.45 30.95
C THR A 257 -11.27 0.34 30.35
N LEU A 258 -12.50 0.13 30.81
CA LEU A 258 -13.68 0.83 30.28
C LEU A 258 -13.82 2.23 30.89
N TYR A 259 -13.51 2.38 32.17
CA TYR A 259 -13.70 3.60 32.94
C TYR A 259 -13.13 4.87 32.28
N PRO A 260 -11.91 4.87 31.70
CA PRO A 260 -11.36 6.04 31.02
C PRO A 260 -12.15 6.51 29.80
N HIS A 261 -13.02 5.67 29.23
CA HIS A 261 -13.88 6.02 28.10
C HIS A 261 -15.24 6.60 28.52
N LEU A 262 -15.59 6.51 29.80
CA LEU A 262 -16.88 6.94 30.32
C LEU A 262 -16.88 8.44 30.58
N HIS A 263 -18.06 9.04 30.43
CA HIS A 263 -18.33 10.43 30.74
C HIS A 263 -19.46 10.50 31.78
N PRO A 264 -19.49 11.56 32.63
CA PRO A 264 -18.55 12.68 32.69
C PRO A 264 -17.23 12.33 33.40
N PRO A 265 -16.16 13.14 33.25
CA PRO A 265 -14.88 12.88 33.93
C PRO A 265 -14.99 13.10 35.45
N ASP A 266 -14.09 12.46 36.21
CA ASP A 266 -14.07 12.47 37.68
C ASP A 266 -14.17 13.86 38.31
N ALA A 267 -13.51 14.86 37.72
CA ALA A 267 -13.54 16.24 38.22
C ALA A 267 -14.98 16.79 38.26
N THR A 268 -15.77 16.51 37.22
CA THR A 268 -17.17 16.94 37.12
C THR A 268 -18.05 16.15 38.08
N ILE A 269 -17.84 14.84 38.21
CA ILE A 269 -18.57 13.98 39.16
C ILE A 269 -18.37 14.48 40.60
N LEU A 270 -17.12 14.77 40.97
CA LEU A 270 -16.76 15.28 42.31
C LEU A 270 -17.37 16.66 42.58
N GLU A 271 -17.41 17.55 41.59
CA GLU A 271 -18.06 18.85 41.72
C GLU A 271 -19.58 18.70 41.95
N HIS A 272 -20.23 17.83 41.18
CA HIS A 272 -21.67 17.58 41.29
C HIS A 272 -22.03 16.98 42.64
N SER A 273 -21.27 15.99 43.09
CA SER A 273 -21.47 15.34 44.39
C SER A 273 -21.29 16.33 45.55
N LYS A 274 -20.28 17.22 45.48
CA LYS A 274 -20.11 18.28 46.49
C LYS A 274 -21.27 19.26 46.53
N LYS A 275 -21.85 19.61 45.38
CA LYS A 275 -23.03 20.49 45.32
C LYS A 275 -24.26 19.81 45.93
N GLU A 276 -24.55 18.57 45.55
CA GLU A 276 -25.68 17.82 46.13
C GLU A 276 -25.55 17.63 47.64
N MET A 277 -24.35 17.38 48.15
CA MET A 277 -24.09 17.28 49.59
C MET A 277 -24.22 18.61 50.33
N ALA A 278 -24.06 19.75 49.63
CA ALA A 278 -24.25 21.09 50.21
C ALA A 278 -25.72 21.53 50.19
N ASP A 279 -26.52 20.95 49.30
CA ASP A 279 -27.96 21.21 49.15
C ASP A 279 -28.85 20.29 50.03
N CYS A 280 -28.25 19.31 50.73
CA CYS A 280 -28.89 18.43 51.73
C CYS A 280 -28.72 18.95 53.16
#